data_AF-A0A559QSM0-F1
#
_entry.id   AF-A0A559QSM0-F1
#
_cell.length_a   1.000
_cell.length_b   1.000
_cell.length_c   1.000
_cell.angle_alpha   90.00
_cell.angle_beta   90.00
_cell.angle_gamma   90.00
#
_symmetry.space_group_name_H-M   'P 1'
#
loop_
_entity.id
_entity.type
_entity.pdbx_description
1 polymer ?
#
loop_
_entity_poly.entity_id
_entity_poly.type
_entity_poly.pdbx_seq_one_letter_code
_entity_poly.pdbx_strand_id
1 'polypeptide(L)'
;MIQDFWINNNRLLLTRYTGIVTGQELIDASLKKSGDIRFDQVKFILADWSRVDTVQITPQEVKALVACLRPISLICPYARSASIVNPDPTGNALIAWYKFLADDLTWEVEIFNSQDSAVEWCIEYADFVKQQSM
;
A
#
# COMPACT_ATOMS: atom_id res chain seq x y z
N MET A 1 12.02 2.61 6.21
CA MET A 1 11.12 3.64 6.81
C MET A 1 9.77 3.63 6.09
N ILE A 2 8.68 3.71 6.85
CA ILE A 2 7.30 3.70 6.36
C ILE A 2 6.61 4.99 6.80
N GLN A 3 5.98 5.70 5.86
CA GLN A 3 5.26 6.93 6.14
C GLN A 3 3.88 6.92 5.48
N ASP A 4 2.87 7.37 6.22
CA ASP A 4 1.49 7.45 5.75
C ASP A 4 1.06 8.89 5.49
N PHE A 5 0.36 9.08 4.37
CA PHE A 5 -0.24 10.34 3.98
C PHE A 5 -1.73 10.11 3.76
N TRP A 6 -2.54 10.94 4.43
CA TRP A 6 -3.99 10.95 4.28
C TRP A 6 -4.37 12.15 3.43
N ILE A 7 -4.81 11.88 2.20
CA ILE A 7 -4.93 12.89 1.15
C ILE A 7 -6.41 13.10 0.82
N ASN A 8 -6.75 14.35 0.48
CA ASN A 8 -8.07 14.79 0.01
C ASN A 8 -9.20 14.31 0.91
N ASN A 9 -9.21 14.81 2.16
CA ASN A 9 -10.16 14.44 3.21
C ASN A 9 -10.19 12.92 3.45
N ASN A 10 -9.01 12.31 3.60
CA ASN A 10 -8.82 10.89 3.88
C ASN A 10 -9.34 9.92 2.81
N ARG A 11 -9.69 10.41 1.62
CA ARG A 11 -10.17 9.56 0.52
C ARG A 11 -9.06 8.68 -0.05
N LEU A 12 -7.82 9.13 0.03
CA LEU A 12 -6.64 8.36 -0.35
C LEU A 12 -5.73 8.18 0.88
N LEU A 13 -5.42 6.91 1.19
CA LEU A 13 -4.29 6.54 2.03
C LEU A 13 -3.11 6.19 1.13
N LEU A 14 -2.07 7.03 1.14
CA LEU A 14 -0.79 6.72 0.52
C LEU A 14 0.19 6.26 1.60
N THR A 15 0.66 5.02 1.52
CA THR A 15 1.80 4.53 2.32
C THR A 15 3.05 4.55 1.45
N ARG A 16 4.04 5.35 1.81
CA ARG A 16 5.34 5.41 1.13
C ARG A 16 6.38 4.61 1.90
N TYR A 17 7.11 3.79 1.16
CA TYR A 17 8.18 2.95 1.66
C TYR A 17 9.52 3.47 1.13
N THR A 18 10.50 3.65 2.01
CA THR A 18 11.84 4.15 1.64
C THR A 18 12.95 3.40 2.37
N GLY A 19 14.07 3.17 1.69
CA GLY A 19 15.24 2.53 2.28
C GLY A 19 15.06 1.02 2.43
N ILE A 20 15.53 0.47 3.56
CA ILE A 20 15.29 -0.92 3.94
C ILE A 20 13.90 -1.02 4.58
N VAL A 21 13.13 -2.01 4.15
CA VAL A 21 11.78 -2.31 4.66
C VAL A 21 11.73 -3.76 5.11
N THR A 22 11.38 -3.97 6.38
CA THR A 22 11.27 -5.30 6.98
C THR A 22 9.82 -5.77 7.11
N GLY A 23 9.61 -7.08 7.19
CA GLY A 23 8.29 -7.66 7.46
C GLY A 23 7.65 -7.12 8.74
N GLN A 24 8.41 -7.07 9.84
CA GLN A 24 7.93 -6.52 11.10
C GLN A 24 7.49 -5.06 11.01
N GLU A 25 8.23 -4.19 10.30
CA GLU A 25 7.82 -2.81 10.10
C GLU A 25 6.47 -2.70 9.37
N LEU A 26 6.21 -3.56 8.37
CA LEU A 26 4.93 -3.59 7.66
C LEU A 26 3.78 -4.01 8.57
N ILE A 27 4.01 -5.00 9.42
CA ILE A 27 3.03 -5.49 10.39
C ILE A 27 2.71 -4.38 11.40
N ASP A 28 3.74 -3.78 12.00
CA ASP A 28 3.59 -2.71 12.99
C ASP A 28 2.87 -1.49 12.40
N ALA A 29 3.23 -1.10 11.17
CA ALA A 29 2.56 -0.02 10.45
C ALA A 29 1.08 -0.34 10.18
N SER A 30 0.76 -1.59 9.81
CA SER A 30 -0.62 -2.03 9.55
C SER A 30 -1.46 -2.09 10.81
N LEU A 31 -0.89 -2.56 11.92
CA LEU A 31 -1.57 -2.58 13.23
C LEU A 31 -1.81 -1.16 13.77
N LYS A 32 -0.85 -0.25 13.57
CA LYS A 32 -1.03 1.16 13.93
C LYS A 32 -2.21 1.81 13.19
N LYS A 33 -2.45 1.37 11.95
CA LYS A 33 -3.53 1.84 11.08
C LYS A 33 -4.89 1.23 11.41
N SER A 34 -4.94 -0.02 11.87
CA SER A 34 -6.20 -0.78 11.98
C SER A 34 -7.24 -0.23 12.96
N GLY A 35 -6.91 0.80 13.74
CA GLY A 35 -7.84 1.51 14.62
C GLY A 35 -8.08 2.97 14.24
N ASP A 36 -7.61 3.42 13.09
CA ASP A 36 -7.73 4.82 12.67
C ASP A 36 -9.09 5.08 12.02
N ILE A 37 -9.91 5.94 12.65
CA ILE A 37 -11.25 6.30 12.17
C ILE A 37 -11.26 6.89 10.74
N ARG A 38 -10.11 7.37 10.25
CA ARG A 38 -10.00 7.89 8.89
C ARG A 38 -10.24 6.82 7.82
N PHE A 39 -10.10 5.53 8.14
CA PHE A 39 -10.41 4.43 7.21
C PHE A 39 -11.86 4.43 6.72
N ASP A 40 -12.80 4.95 7.51
CA ASP A 40 -14.21 5.02 7.15
C ASP A 40 -14.47 5.84 5.86
N GLN A 41 -13.53 6.71 5.50
CA GLN A 41 -13.62 7.60 4.33
C GLN A 41 -12.75 7.14 3.15
N VAL A 42 -11.93 6.12 3.34
CA VAL A 42 -10.95 5.68 2.34
C VAL A 42 -11.66 5.09 1.13
N LYS A 43 -11.29 5.58 -0.05
CA LYS A 43 -11.69 5.07 -1.37
C LYS A 43 -10.52 4.47 -2.13
N PHE A 44 -9.31 4.93 -1.85
CA PHE A 44 -8.09 4.47 -2.48
C PHE A 44 -7.02 4.18 -1.43
N ILE A 45 -6.34 3.05 -1.60
CA ILE A 45 -5.16 2.68 -0.84
C ILE A 45 -4.03 2.53 -1.84
N LEU A 46 -2.95 3.27 -1.64
CA LEU A 46 -1.80 3.26 -2.54
C LEU A 46 -0.53 2.98 -1.75
N ALA A 47 0.18 1.93 -2.14
CA ALA A 47 1.45 1.52 -1.57
C ALA A 47 2.59 1.92 -2.54
N ASP A 48 3.39 2.93 -2.18
CA ASP A 48 4.48 3.46 -3.02
C ASP A 48 5.83 2.87 -2.59
N TRP A 49 6.30 1.87 -3.32
CA TRP A 49 7.58 1.18 -3.12
C TRP A 49 8.70 1.72 -4.01
N SER A 50 8.46 2.79 -4.77
CA SER A 50 9.40 3.29 -5.79
C SER A 50 10.76 3.74 -5.23
N ARG A 51 10.84 3.98 -3.92
CA ARG A 51 12.04 4.46 -3.20
C ARG A 51 12.61 3.43 -2.22
N VAL A 52 12.21 2.17 -2.34
CA VAL A 52 12.76 1.10 -1.52
C VAL A 52 14.07 0.61 -2.12
N ASP A 53 15.08 0.50 -1.26
CA ASP A 53 16.39 -0.03 -1.63
C ASP A 53 16.44 -1.54 -1.46
N THR A 54 15.79 -2.06 -0.41
CA THR A 54 15.80 -3.49 -0.08
C THR A 54 14.55 -3.87 0.68
N VAL A 55 13.96 -5.01 0.33
CA VAL A 55 12.88 -5.63 1.11
C VAL A 55 13.40 -6.88 1.80
N GLN A 56 13.24 -6.95 3.12
CA GLN A 56 13.63 -8.07 3.96
C GLN A 56 12.39 -8.63 4.65
N ILE A 57 11.72 -9.57 3.98
CA ILE A 57 10.51 -10.19 4.53
C ILE A 57 10.56 -11.70 4.35
N THR A 58 10.06 -12.39 5.36
CA THR A 58 9.88 -13.84 5.34
C THR A 58 8.47 -14.20 4.89
N PRO A 59 8.28 -15.43 4.37
CA PRO A 59 6.95 -16.01 4.09
C PRO A 59 5.94 -15.84 5.23
N GLN A 60 6.38 -16.06 6.47
CA GLN A 60 5.56 -16.01 7.67
C GLN A 60 5.11 -14.57 7.97
N GLU A 61 5.99 -13.59 7.78
CA GLU A 61 5.65 -12.18 7.95
C GLU A 61 4.67 -11.69 6.88
N VAL A 62 4.78 -12.16 5.62
CA VAL A 62 3.75 -11.84 4.59
C VAL A 62 2.38 -12.36 5.04
N LYS A 63 2.30 -13.59 5.57
CA LYS A 63 1.05 -14.14 6.10
C LYS A 63 0.51 -13.33 7.28
N ALA A 64 1.38 -12.94 8.20
CA ALA A 64 1.00 -12.12 9.35
C ALA A 64 0.49 -10.74 8.91
N LEU A 65 1.17 -10.11 7.94
CA LEU A 65 0.72 -8.85 7.35
C LEU A 65 -0.68 -8.99 6.73
N VAL A 66 -0.91 -10.01 5.90
CA VAL A 66 -2.24 -10.25 5.30
C VAL A 66 -3.30 -10.48 6.37
N ALA A 67 -2.99 -11.19 7.45
CA ALA A 67 -3.90 -11.36 8.58
C ALA A 67 -4.26 -10.02 9.24
N CYS A 68 -3.32 -9.06 9.33
CA CYS A 68 -3.58 -7.70 9.81
C CYS A 68 -4.44 -6.88 8.83
N LEU A 69 -4.27 -7.08 7.52
CA LEU A 69 -5.02 -6.32 6.51
C LEU A 69 -6.48 -6.78 6.36
N ARG A 70 -6.78 -8.06 6.64
CA ARG A 70 -8.16 -8.60 6.59
C ARG A 70 -9.19 -7.78 7.37
N PRO A 71 -9.02 -7.46 8.66
CA PRO A 71 -10.00 -6.63 9.36
C PRO A 71 -10.07 -5.21 8.80
N ILE A 72 -8.96 -4.64 8.32
CA ILE A 72 -8.94 -3.30 7.70
C ILE A 72 -9.77 -3.29 6.41
N SER A 73 -9.66 -4.35 5.61
CA SER A 73 -10.42 -4.46 4.36
C SER A 73 -11.92 -4.61 4.58
N LEU A 74 -12.34 -5.10 5.75
CA LEU A 74 -13.76 -5.11 6.14
C LEU A 74 -14.28 -3.73 6.58
N ILE A 75 -13.42 -2.85 7.08
CA ILE A 75 -13.78 -1.47 7.47
C ILE A 75 -14.02 -0.61 6.23
N CYS A 76 -13.16 -0.72 5.22
CA CYS A 76 -13.30 -0.01 3.95
C CYS A 76 -13.44 -0.99 2.76
N PRO A 77 -14.56 -1.74 2.67
CA PRO A 77 -14.71 -2.85 1.72
C PRO A 77 -14.80 -2.43 0.26
N TYR A 78 -15.07 -1.15 0.00
CA TYR A 78 -15.17 -0.59 -1.35
C TYR A 78 -13.91 0.20 -1.75
N ALA A 79 -12.86 0.16 -0.93
CA ALA A 79 -11.59 0.77 -1.29
C ALA A 79 -10.94 -0.03 -2.43
N ARG A 80 -10.36 0.70 -3.39
CA ARG A 80 -9.51 0.12 -4.42
C ARG A 80 -8.06 0.20 -3.94
N SER A 81 -7.32 -0.89 -4.05
CA SER A 81 -5.95 -0.97 -3.57
C SER A 81 -4.98 -1.06 -4.75
N ALA A 82 -3.86 -0.36 -4.66
CA ALA A 82 -2.81 -0.45 -5.66
C ALA A 82 -1.42 -0.37 -5.04
N SER A 83 -0.43 -0.94 -5.74
CA SER A 83 0.99 -0.82 -5.39
C SER A 83 1.80 -0.26 -6.57
N ILE A 84 2.64 0.74 -6.32
CA ILE A 84 3.66 1.22 -7.26
C ILE A 84 4.97 0.53 -6.90
N VAL A 85 5.55 -0.19 -7.84
CA VAL A 85 6.67 -1.08 -7.58
C VAL A 85 7.77 -0.84 -8.61
N ASN A 86 9.02 -0.93 -8.16
CA ASN A 86 10.14 -0.93 -9.10
C ASN A 86 10.19 -2.28 -9.82
N PRO A 87 10.49 -2.32 -11.13
CA PRO A 87 10.64 -3.56 -11.88
C PRO A 87 11.94 -4.26 -11.49
N ASP A 88 11.93 -4.88 -10.30
CA ASP A 88 13.00 -5.70 -9.74
C ASP A 88 12.47 -7.14 -9.60
N PRO A 89 13.24 -8.17 -10.01
CA PRO A 89 12.85 -9.57 -9.88
C PRO A 89 12.43 -9.98 -8.45
N THR A 90 13.08 -9.42 -7.44
CA THR A 90 12.82 -9.69 -6.01
C THR A 90 11.49 -9.07 -5.58
N GLY A 91 11.24 -7.81 -5.94
CA GLY A 91 9.95 -7.14 -5.73
C GLY A 91 8.79 -7.88 -6.41
N ASN A 92 8.97 -8.31 -7.66
CA ASN A 92 7.92 -9.01 -8.44
C ASN A 92 7.45 -10.32 -7.77
N ALA A 93 8.38 -11.12 -7.22
CA ALA A 93 8.03 -12.36 -6.53
C ALA A 93 7.21 -12.11 -5.25
N LEU A 94 7.59 -11.08 -4.50
CA LEU A 94 6.93 -10.67 -3.26
C LEU A 94 5.53 -10.14 -3.51
N ILE A 95 5.35 -9.36 -4.58
CA ILE A 95 4.06 -8.83 -5.01
C ILE A 95 3.15 -9.93 -5.51
N ALA A 96 3.66 -10.87 -6.32
CA ALA A 96 2.89 -12.01 -6.79
C ALA A 96 2.39 -12.85 -5.61
N TRP A 97 3.25 -13.05 -4.60
CA TRP A 97 2.87 -13.76 -3.40
C TRP A 97 1.86 -13.00 -2.54
N TYR A 98 2.08 -11.70 -2.33
CA TYR A 98 1.12 -10.84 -1.65
C TYR A 98 -0.23 -10.90 -2.36
N LYS A 99 -0.29 -10.76 -3.69
CA LYS A 99 -1.52 -10.83 -4.47
C LYS A 99 -2.24 -12.17 -4.30
N PHE A 100 -1.50 -13.28 -4.30
CA PHE A 100 -2.07 -14.60 -4.03
C PHE A 100 -2.67 -14.71 -2.63
N LEU A 101 -2.00 -14.20 -1.60
CA LEU A 101 -2.50 -14.24 -0.22
C LEU A 101 -3.61 -13.19 0.04
N ALA A 102 -3.57 -12.09 -0.70
CA ALA A 102 -4.53 -10.99 -0.61
C ALA A 102 -5.82 -11.26 -1.39
N ASP A 103 -5.93 -12.39 -2.09
CA ASP A 103 -7.16 -12.81 -2.79
C ASP A 103 -8.36 -12.96 -1.84
N ASP A 104 -8.09 -13.20 -0.55
CA ASP A 104 -9.10 -13.22 0.53
C ASP A 104 -9.52 -11.81 1.01
N LEU A 105 -8.88 -10.74 0.53
CA LEU A 105 -9.27 -9.37 0.90
C LEU A 105 -10.44 -8.90 0.03
N THR A 106 -11.26 -7.99 0.56
CA THR A 106 -12.36 -7.38 -0.19
C THR A 106 -11.89 -6.42 -1.29
N TRP A 107 -10.61 -6.04 -1.27
CA TRP A 107 -10.04 -5.07 -2.19
C TRP A 107 -9.60 -5.71 -3.50
N GLU A 108 -9.95 -5.06 -4.60
CA GLU A 108 -9.27 -5.28 -5.87
C GLU A 108 -7.85 -4.68 -5.79
N VAL A 109 -6.84 -5.47 -6.15
CA VAL A 109 -5.42 -5.08 -6.04
C VAL A 109 -4.79 -4.89 -7.42
N GLU A 110 -4.41 -3.65 -7.71
CA GLU A 110 -3.68 -3.24 -8.90
C GLU A 110 -2.17 -3.09 -8.64
N ILE A 111 -1.36 -3.26 -9.69
CA ILE A 111 0.10 -3.11 -9.62
C ILE A 111 0.56 -2.21 -10.78
N PHE A 112 1.31 -1.17 -10.45
CA PHE A 112 1.88 -0.22 -11.39
C PHE A 112 3.40 -0.23 -11.31
N ASN A 113 4.06 -0.10 -12.46
CA ASN A 113 5.53 -0.02 -12.54
C ASN A 113 6.04 1.43 -12.67
N SER A 114 5.14 2.41 -12.57
CA SER A 114 5.45 3.83 -12.67
C SER A 114 4.44 4.66 -11.89
N GLN A 115 4.88 5.84 -11.44
CA GLN A 115 3.98 6.82 -10.83
C GLN A 115 2.96 7.36 -11.84
N ASP A 116 3.35 7.50 -13.11
CA ASP A 116 2.47 8.00 -14.17
C ASP A 116 1.21 7.13 -14.33
N SER A 117 1.35 5.80 -14.34
CA SER A 117 0.20 4.89 -14.40
C SER A 117 -0.68 4.98 -13.14
N ALA A 118 -0.08 5.20 -11.97
CA ALA A 118 -0.83 5.38 -10.73
C ALA A 118 -1.58 6.73 -10.70
N VAL A 119 -1.02 7.77 -11.33
CA VAL A 119 -1.65 9.10 -11.49
C VAL A 119 -2.88 9.00 -12.39
N GLU A 120 -2.82 8.23 -13.48
CA GLU A 120 -4.00 7.97 -14.33
C GLU A 120 -5.09 7.19 -13.60
N TRP A 121 -4.70 6.28 -12.70
CA TRP A 121 -5.62 5.44 -11.94
C TRP A 121 -6.32 6.17 -10.77
N CYS A 122 -5.61 7.10 -10.11
CA CYS A 122 -6.12 7.82 -8.94
C CYS A 122 -5.87 9.32 -9.05
N ILE A 123 -6.93 10.09 -9.34
CA ILE A 123 -6.86 11.54 -9.43
C ILE A 123 -6.42 12.21 -8.11
N GLU A 124 -6.77 11.62 -6.96
CA GLU A 124 -6.34 12.12 -5.65
C GLU A 124 -4.81 12.02 -5.48
N TYR A 125 -4.18 11.01 -6.10
CA TYR A 125 -2.73 10.86 -6.13
C TYR A 125 -2.08 11.88 -7.08
N ALA A 126 -2.72 12.15 -8.22
CA ALA A 126 -2.27 13.17 -9.18
C ALA A 126 -2.11 14.54 -8.51
N ASP A 127 -3.07 14.94 -7.68
CA ASP A 127 -3.04 16.22 -6.98
C ASP A 127 -1.92 16.28 -5.95
N PHE A 128 -1.68 15.18 -5.23
CA PHE A 128 -0.57 15.08 -4.29
C PHE A 128 0.80 15.20 -4.98
N VAL A 129 1.00 14.51 -6.11
CA VAL A 129 2.27 14.58 -6.87
C VAL A 129 2.56 16.00 -7.37
N LYS A 130 1.52 16.73 -7.84
CA LYS A 130 1.66 18.13 -8.28
C LYS A 130 2.13 19.04 -7.14
N GLN A 131 1.55 18.88 -5.94
CA GLN A 131 1.91 19.69 -4.76
C GLN A 131 3.34 19.45 -4.27
N GLN A 132 3.90 18.26 -4.51
CA GLN A 132 5.29 17.93 -4.14
C GLN A 132 6.31 18.44 -5.16
N SER A 133 5.86 18.85 -6.35
CA SER A 133 6.72 19.33 -7.45
C SER A 133 6.80 20.86 -7.54
N MET A 134 6.08 21.57 -6.67
CA MET A 134 6.11 23.03 -6.52
C MET A 134 6.99 23.41 -5.33
#